data_AF-A0A3P9MVB8-F1
#
_entry.id   AF-A0A3P9MVB8-F1
#
_cell.length_a   1.000
_cell.length_b   1.000
_cell.length_c   1.000
_cell.angle_alpha   90.00
_cell.angle_beta   90.00
_cell.angle_gamma   90.00
#
_symmetry.space_group_name_H-M   'P 1'
#
loop_
_entity.id
_entity.type
_entity.pdbx_description
1 polymer ?
#
loop_
_entity_poly.entity_id
_entity_poly.type
_entity_poly.pdbx_seq_one_letter_code
_entity_poly.pdbx_strand_id
1 'polypeptide(L)'
;MSSCLASLAGLFVFLLAASAAPAGHHDACAEVRMSSQDLNQYARTASAKARNGSTDFARYSNSIAWLESNDMCDPASLKQMSTACVEKILGVLTSYASAVERISAFESCSEFTSTVNPALKKLHRDMGKCVRSLGGKLEKEHHGKKAEHHPVEHWKEAFVCQYTLERLFSFSILTARVFAAGDPAQHSEGSSHRCS
;
A
#
# COMPACT_ATOMS: atom_id res chain seq x y z
N MET A 1 -40.85 75.60 24.56
CA MET A 1 -40.00 74.71 25.39
C MET A 1 -40.25 73.31 24.87
N SER A 2 -39.32 72.45 24.45
CA SER A 2 -37.91 72.47 24.09
C SER A 2 -37.70 71.11 23.41
N SER A 3 -36.80 71.08 22.44
CA SER A 3 -36.41 69.94 21.61
C SER A 3 -35.93 68.70 22.39
N CYS A 4 -36.02 67.51 21.79
CA CYS A 4 -34.84 66.64 21.60
C CYS A 4 -35.13 65.47 20.65
N LEU A 5 -34.65 65.63 19.41
CA LEU A 5 -34.36 64.55 18.47
C LEU A 5 -33.16 63.75 19.03
N ALA A 6 -33.31 62.43 19.19
CA ALA A 6 -32.19 61.53 19.40
C ALA A 6 -32.13 60.55 18.21
N SER A 7 -31.33 60.95 17.22
CA SER A 7 -30.66 60.05 16.30
C SER A 7 -29.64 59.23 17.08
N LEU A 8 -29.54 57.92 16.85
CA LEU A 8 -28.26 57.20 16.78
C LEU A 8 -28.49 55.83 16.15
N ALA A 9 -28.09 55.77 14.89
CA ALA A 9 -27.88 54.57 14.12
C ALA A 9 -26.75 53.72 14.71
N GLY A 10 -26.81 52.42 14.41
CA GLY A 10 -25.63 51.59 14.25
C GLY A 10 -25.30 50.68 15.43
N LEU A 11 -25.63 49.39 15.27
CA LEU A 11 -24.69 48.26 15.32
C LEU A 11 -25.48 46.94 15.31
N PHE A 12 -26.05 46.60 14.14
CA PHE A 12 -26.27 45.18 13.81
C PHE A 12 -24.92 44.60 13.41
N VAL A 13 -24.10 44.22 14.40
CA VAL A 13 -22.93 43.39 14.13
C VAL A 13 -23.46 41.99 13.83
N PHE A 14 -23.54 41.68 12.53
CA PHE A 14 -23.59 40.32 12.04
C PHE A 14 -22.40 39.56 12.62
N LEU A 15 -22.63 38.74 13.65
CA LEU A 15 -21.72 37.65 14.00
C LEU A 15 -21.86 36.55 12.94
N LEU A 16 -21.36 36.82 11.74
CA LEU A 16 -20.93 35.79 10.81
C LEU A 16 -19.61 35.23 11.39
N ALA A 17 -19.73 34.35 12.37
CA ALA A 17 -18.66 33.41 12.65
C ALA A 17 -18.57 32.50 11.42
N ALA A 18 -17.79 32.93 10.43
CA ALA A 18 -17.25 32.03 9.42
C ALA A 18 -16.38 31.05 10.20
N SER A 19 -16.95 29.89 10.52
CA SER A 19 -16.21 28.70 10.87
C SER A 19 -15.35 28.35 9.66
N ALA A 20 -14.18 28.99 9.58
CA ALA A 20 -13.06 28.42 8.85
C ALA A 20 -12.71 27.13 9.58
N ALA A 21 -13.42 26.05 9.24
CA ALA A 21 -12.95 24.71 9.53
C ALA A 21 -11.52 24.66 8.98
N PRO A 22 -10.53 24.20 9.77
CA PRO A 22 -9.17 24.09 9.27
C PRO A 22 -9.25 23.25 8.00
N ALA A 23 -8.74 23.81 6.89
CA ALA A 23 -8.63 23.07 5.64
C ALA A 23 -8.01 21.72 5.97
N GLY A 24 -8.80 20.66 5.77
CA GLY A 24 -8.47 19.32 6.26
C GLY A 24 -7.05 18.98 5.85
N HIS A 25 -6.25 18.53 6.81
CA HIS A 25 -4.91 18.03 6.54
C HIS A 25 -5.06 16.91 5.51
N HIS A 26 -4.65 17.17 4.26
CA HIS A 26 -4.73 16.18 3.19
C HIS A 26 -3.84 14.99 3.60
N ASP A 27 -4.46 13.87 3.94
CA ASP A 27 -3.74 12.60 4.16
C ASP A 27 -3.03 12.24 2.85
N ALA A 28 -1.73 12.51 2.83
CA ALA A 28 -0.86 12.31 1.68
C ALA A 28 -0.83 10.86 1.17
N CYS A 29 -1.28 9.91 1.99
CA CYS A 29 -1.28 8.48 1.70
C CYS A 29 -2.70 7.90 1.62
N ALA A 30 -3.74 8.75 1.56
CA ALA A 30 -5.14 8.29 1.50
C ALA A 30 -5.41 7.35 0.31
N GLU A 31 -4.83 7.63 -0.86
CA GLU A 31 -4.98 6.81 -2.07
C GLU A 31 -4.30 5.44 -1.98
N VAL A 32 -3.28 5.32 -1.11
CA VAL A 32 -2.55 4.07 -0.87
C VAL A 32 -3.46 3.05 -0.20
N ARG A 33 -4.36 3.49 0.68
CA ARG A 33 -5.34 2.62 1.34
C ARG A 33 -6.19 1.86 0.34
N MET A 34 -6.83 2.57 -0.59
CA MET A 34 -7.71 1.94 -1.58
C MET A 34 -6.89 1.05 -2.53
N SER A 35 -5.77 1.55 -3.06
CA SER A 35 -4.96 0.77 -3.99
C SER A 35 -4.31 -0.47 -3.38
N SER A 36 -3.97 -0.45 -2.08
CA SER A 36 -3.41 -1.62 -1.38
C SER A 36 -4.48 -2.68 -1.10
N GLN A 37 -5.72 -2.25 -0.80
CA GLN A 37 -6.87 -3.15 -0.68
C GLN A 37 -7.22 -3.80 -2.03
N ASP A 38 -7.23 -3.02 -3.11
CA ASP A 38 -7.44 -3.54 -4.47
C ASP A 38 -6.39 -4.60 -4.80
N LEU A 39 -5.10 -4.27 -4.60
CA LEU A 39 -4.02 -5.22 -4.87
C LEU A 39 -4.19 -6.52 -4.05
N ASN A 40 -4.55 -6.42 -2.77
CA ASN A 40 -4.80 -7.58 -1.93
C ASN A 40 -5.93 -8.45 -2.49
N GLN A 41 -7.05 -7.83 -2.90
CA GLN A 41 -8.16 -8.55 -3.50
C GLN A 41 -7.76 -9.28 -4.80
N TYR A 42 -7.08 -8.59 -5.71
CA TYR A 42 -6.65 -9.19 -6.98
C TYR A 42 -5.58 -10.26 -6.79
N ALA A 43 -4.60 -10.02 -5.92
CA ALA A 43 -3.54 -10.98 -5.61
C ALA A 43 -4.09 -12.24 -4.93
N ARG A 44 -5.09 -12.10 -4.05
CA ARG A 44 -5.80 -13.24 -3.45
C ARG A 44 -6.45 -14.11 -4.52
N THR A 45 -7.21 -13.51 -5.43
CA THR A 45 -7.91 -14.24 -6.50
C THR A 45 -6.91 -14.91 -7.44
N ALA A 46 -5.87 -14.20 -7.86
CA ALA A 46 -4.83 -14.72 -8.74
C ALA A 46 -4.07 -15.88 -8.08
N SER A 47 -3.66 -15.73 -6.82
CA SER A 47 -2.99 -16.78 -6.05
C SER A 47 -3.88 -18.00 -5.86
N ALA A 48 -5.16 -17.82 -5.52
CA ALA A 48 -6.10 -18.94 -5.36
C ALA A 48 -6.31 -19.72 -6.67
N LYS A 49 -6.46 -19.00 -7.80
CA LYS A 49 -6.57 -19.64 -9.12
C LYS A 49 -5.28 -20.37 -9.53
N ALA A 50 -4.11 -19.77 -9.30
CA ALA A 50 -2.82 -20.38 -9.64
C ALA A 50 -2.53 -21.66 -8.82
N ARG A 51 -3.13 -21.80 -7.62
CA ARG A 51 -3.04 -23.00 -6.79
C ARG A 51 -3.95 -24.14 -7.24
N ASN A 52 -5.05 -23.83 -7.95
CA ASN A 52 -5.97 -24.83 -8.47
C ASN A 52 -5.32 -25.57 -9.66
N GLY A 53 -4.44 -26.53 -9.36
CA GLY A 53 -3.76 -27.36 -10.35
C GLY A 53 -2.50 -28.07 -9.86
N SER A 54 -1.91 -27.66 -8.73
CA SER A 54 -0.65 -28.24 -8.23
C SER A 54 -0.62 -28.39 -6.71
N THR A 55 -0.37 -29.60 -6.23
CA THR A 55 -0.08 -29.91 -4.82
C THR A 55 1.42 -29.94 -4.52
N ASP A 56 2.27 -29.86 -5.55
CA ASP A 56 3.71 -29.95 -5.41
C ASP A 56 4.32 -28.58 -5.10
N PHE A 57 4.70 -28.40 -3.85
CA PHE A 57 5.50 -27.27 -3.41
C PHE A 57 6.97 -27.54 -3.73
N ALA A 58 7.36 -27.42 -5.00
CA ALA A 58 8.77 -27.29 -5.32
C ALA A 58 9.32 -26.06 -4.58
N ARG A 59 10.38 -26.25 -3.78
CA ARG A 59 11.04 -25.18 -3.03
C ARG A 59 11.79 -24.26 -3.99
N TYR A 60 11.05 -23.43 -4.72
CA TYR A 60 11.60 -22.37 -5.55
C TYR A 60 11.89 -21.17 -4.65
N SER A 61 13.08 -20.59 -4.79
CA SER A 61 13.44 -19.32 -4.16
C SER A 61 13.99 -18.43 -5.25
N ASN A 62 13.30 -17.31 -5.49
CA ASN A 62 13.83 -16.22 -6.28
C ASN A 62 14.24 -15.08 -5.33
N SER A 63 15.15 -14.23 -5.79
CA SER A 63 15.60 -13.04 -5.04
C SER A 63 14.55 -11.91 -5.13
N ILE A 64 13.29 -12.19 -4.84
CA ILE A 64 12.29 -11.13 -4.64
C ILE A 64 12.61 -10.45 -3.30
N ALA A 65 12.52 -9.13 -3.23
CA ALA A 65 12.71 -8.39 -1.98
C ALA A 65 11.57 -8.69 -0.98
N TRP A 66 11.86 -8.63 0.32
CA TRP A 66 10.91 -8.92 1.38
C TRP A 66 10.78 -7.75 2.35
N LEU A 67 9.62 -7.70 3.02
CA LEU A 67 9.49 -6.96 4.27
C LEU A 67 9.99 -7.85 5.40
N GLU A 68 10.97 -7.35 6.15
CA GLU A 68 11.59 -7.97 7.30
C GLU A 68 11.05 -7.37 8.60
N SER A 69 11.28 -8.05 9.72
CA SER A 69 10.81 -7.58 11.04
C SER A 69 11.46 -6.28 11.50
N ASN A 70 12.66 -5.97 10.99
CA ASN A 70 13.41 -4.76 11.28
C ASN A 70 13.04 -3.57 10.37
N ASP A 71 12.14 -3.75 9.39
CA ASP A 71 11.71 -2.70 8.46
C ASP A 71 10.70 -1.69 9.08
N MET A 72 10.51 -1.74 10.40
CA MET A 72 9.74 -0.75 11.17
C MET A 72 8.26 -0.61 10.74
N CYS A 73 7.70 -1.66 10.14
CA CYS A 73 6.29 -1.70 9.73
C CYS A 73 5.34 -2.18 10.84
N ASP A 74 5.80 -2.24 12.09
CA ASP A 74 4.95 -2.54 13.24
C ASP A 74 4.20 -1.29 13.73
N PRO A 75 3.06 -1.46 14.44
CA PRO A 75 2.25 -0.33 14.90
C PRO A 75 2.98 0.71 15.75
N ALA A 76 3.96 0.30 16.58
CA ALA A 76 4.67 1.23 17.46
C ALA A 76 5.65 2.09 16.65
N SER A 77 6.39 1.48 15.73
CA SER A 77 7.29 2.20 14.83
C SER A 77 6.56 3.14 13.88
N LEU A 78 5.40 2.73 13.34
CA LEU A 78 4.59 3.57 12.44
C LEU A 78 4.11 4.87 13.08
N LYS A 79 3.86 4.87 14.40
CA LYS A 79 3.49 6.09 15.15
C LYS A 79 4.62 7.12 15.25
N GLN A 80 5.86 6.64 15.27
CA GLN A 80 7.03 7.49 15.51
C GLN A 80 7.73 7.87 14.19
N MET A 81 7.88 6.93 13.28
CA MET A 81 8.72 7.03 12.08
C MET A 81 8.12 6.21 10.92
N SER A 82 7.00 6.67 10.37
CA SER A 82 6.30 5.98 9.27
C SER A 82 7.10 5.94 7.96
N THR A 83 7.95 6.94 7.69
CA THR A 83 8.67 7.08 6.41
C THR A 83 9.54 5.86 6.07
N ALA A 84 10.25 5.28 7.05
CA ALA A 84 11.14 4.14 6.81
C ALA A 84 10.37 2.91 6.30
N CYS A 85 9.25 2.56 6.95
CA CYS A 85 8.39 1.47 6.49
C CYS A 85 7.80 1.76 5.10
N VAL A 86 7.29 2.97 4.89
CA VAL A 86 6.63 3.35 3.63
C VAL A 86 7.62 3.33 2.45
N GLU A 87 8.86 3.79 2.64
CA GLU A 87 9.94 3.67 1.66
C GLU A 87 10.27 2.21 1.36
N LYS A 88 10.38 1.37 2.40
CA LYS A 88 10.64 -0.06 2.22
C LYS A 88 9.52 -0.77 1.44
N ILE A 89 8.26 -0.48 1.75
CA ILE A 89 7.11 -1.02 1.02
C ILE A 89 7.20 -0.66 -0.46
N LEU A 90 7.56 0.58 -0.81
CA LEU A 90 7.72 0.99 -2.20
C LEU A 90 8.87 0.23 -2.90
N GLY A 91 10.00 0.00 -2.22
CA GLY A 91 11.10 -0.79 -2.74
C GLY A 91 10.70 -2.24 -3.03
N VAL A 92 10.04 -2.89 -2.06
CA VAL A 92 9.54 -4.27 -2.22
C VAL A 92 8.49 -4.36 -3.33
N LEU A 93 7.56 -3.39 -3.39
CA LEU A 93 6.56 -3.29 -4.44
C LEU A 93 7.17 -3.18 -5.84
N THR A 94 8.29 -2.45 -5.97
CA THR A 94 9.04 -2.35 -7.23
C THR A 94 9.61 -3.70 -7.65
N SER A 95 10.16 -4.47 -6.69
CA SER A 95 10.65 -5.84 -6.96
C SER A 95 9.52 -6.75 -7.45
N TYR A 96 8.34 -6.70 -6.82
CA TYR A 96 7.18 -7.45 -7.28
C TYR A 96 6.68 -6.99 -8.65
N ALA A 97 6.70 -5.69 -8.95
CA ALA A 97 6.33 -5.18 -10.27
C ALA A 97 7.21 -5.79 -11.37
N SER A 98 8.53 -5.82 -11.16
CA SER A 98 9.46 -6.48 -12.09
C SER A 98 9.23 -7.99 -12.18
N ALA A 99 8.95 -8.66 -11.05
CA ALA A 99 8.69 -10.09 -11.03
C ALA A 99 7.40 -10.47 -11.77
N VAL A 100 6.32 -9.71 -11.58
CA VAL A 100 5.02 -9.93 -12.26
C VAL A 100 5.15 -9.64 -13.75
N GLU A 101 5.85 -8.58 -14.14
CA GLU A 101 6.12 -8.29 -15.56
C GLU A 101 6.86 -9.48 -16.22
N ARG A 102 7.89 -10.02 -15.56
CA ARG A 102 8.64 -11.17 -16.06
C ARG A 102 7.79 -12.42 -16.25
N ILE A 103 6.97 -12.80 -15.26
CA ILE A 103 6.13 -14.00 -15.37
C ILE A 103 4.93 -13.79 -16.29
N SER A 104 4.60 -12.56 -16.68
CA SER A 104 3.51 -12.29 -17.62
C SER A 104 3.75 -12.84 -19.03
N ALA A 105 5.02 -13.07 -19.38
CA ALA A 105 5.42 -13.74 -20.60
C ALA A 105 5.16 -15.26 -20.59
N PHE A 106 4.90 -15.86 -19.42
CA PHE A 106 4.59 -17.28 -19.31
C PHE A 106 3.14 -17.53 -19.69
N GLU A 107 2.90 -18.48 -20.59
CA GLU A 107 1.56 -18.84 -21.02
C GLU A 107 0.69 -19.22 -19.81
N SER A 108 1.27 -19.99 -18.87
CA SER A 108 0.63 -20.44 -17.63
C SER A 108 0.25 -19.32 -16.65
N CYS A 109 0.68 -18.08 -16.89
CA CYS A 109 0.54 -16.97 -15.94
C CYS A 109 -0.07 -15.70 -16.55
N SER A 110 -0.21 -15.64 -17.87
CA SER A 110 -0.70 -14.46 -18.60
C SER A 110 -2.07 -13.97 -18.11
N GLU A 111 -3.05 -14.88 -17.91
CA GLU A 111 -4.38 -14.51 -17.37
C GLU A 111 -4.26 -13.87 -15.98
N PHE A 112 -3.51 -14.50 -15.06
CA PHE A 112 -3.40 -14.04 -13.68
C PHE A 112 -2.68 -12.70 -13.59
N THR A 113 -1.58 -12.55 -14.33
CA THR A 113 -0.78 -11.32 -14.36
C THR A 113 -1.55 -10.17 -14.99
N SER A 114 -2.39 -10.42 -16.01
CA SER A 114 -3.28 -9.40 -16.60
C SER A 114 -4.28 -8.83 -15.58
N THR A 115 -4.70 -9.65 -14.61
CA THR A 115 -5.61 -9.24 -13.53
C THR A 115 -4.90 -8.38 -12.47
N VAL A 116 -3.66 -8.74 -12.11
CA VAL A 116 -2.95 -8.12 -10.98
C VAL A 116 -2.14 -6.89 -11.39
N ASN A 117 -1.58 -6.87 -12.61
CA ASN A 117 -0.72 -5.79 -13.10
C ASN A 117 -1.33 -4.38 -12.98
N PRO A 118 -2.60 -4.15 -13.32
CA PRO A 118 -3.21 -2.83 -13.18
C PRO A 118 -3.22 -2.33 -11.73
N ALA A 119 -3.59 -3.20 -10.78
CA ALA A 119 -3.62 -2.87 -9.35
C ALA A 119 -2.22 -2.62 -8.80
N LEU A 120 -1.25 -3.42 -9.22
CA LEU A 120 0.16 -3.27 -8.85
C LEU A 120 0.73 -1.93 -9.32
N LYS A 121 0.47 -1.56 -10.58
CA LYS A 121 0.86 -0.26 -11.16
C LYS A 121 0.15 0.92 -10.49
N LYS A 122 -1.12 0.75 -10.09
CA LYS A 122 -1.87 1.77 -9.33
C LYS A 122 -1.22 2.00 -7.97
N LEU A 123 -1.03 0.93 -7.20
CA LEU A 123 -0.40 1.02 -5.87
C LEU A 123 1.01 1.62 -5.96
N HIS A 124 1.82 1.22 -6.96
CA HIS A 124 3.19 1.75 -7.12
C HIS A 124 3.19 3.28 -7.30
N ARG A 125 2.31 3.78 -8.17
CA ARG A 125 2.13 5.21 -8.38
C ARG A 125 1.65 5.93 -7.12
N ASP A 126 0.65 5.39 -6.42
CA ASP A 126 0.07 6.01 -5.24
C ASP A 126 1.06 6.00 -4.06
N MET A 127 1.80 4.91 -3.87
CA MET A 127 2.94 4.82 -2.93
C MET A 127 4.02 5.84 -3.25
N GLY A 128 4.39 6.00 -4.53
CA GLY A 128 5.38 6.99 -4.93
C GLY A 128 4.95 8.44 -4.62
N LYS A 129 3.65 8.75 -4.67
CA LYS A 129 3.12 10.06 -4.21
C LYS A 129 3.23 10.18 -2.69
N CYS A 130 2.79 9.15 -1.95
CA CYS A 130 2.87 9.10 -0.49
C CYS A 130 4.31 9.31 0.03
N VAL A 131 5.29 8.57 -0.49
CA VAL A 131 6.72 8.73 -0.13
C VAL A 131 7.20 10.16 -0.37
N ARG A 132 6.92 10.74 -1.54
CA ARG A 132 7.32 12.13 -1.85
C ARG A 132 6.72 13.14 -0.87
N SER A 133 5.46 12.96 -0.50
CA SER A 133 4.78 13.84 0.44
C SER A 133 5.30 13.71 1.88
N LEU A 134 5.82 12.54 2.26
CA LEU A 134 6.48 12.31 3.55
C LEU A 134 7.93 12.87 3.61
N GLY A 135 8.39 13.54 2.55
CA GLY A 135 9.79 13.99 2.42
C GLY A 135 10.77 12.83 2.21
N GLY A 136 10.26 11.63 1.95
CA GLY A 136 11.06 10.45 1.65
C GLY A 136 11.75 10.57 0.30
N LYS A 137 12.88 9.88 0.17
CA LYS A 137 13.58 9.79 -1.11
C LYS A 137 12.98 8.60 -1.84
N LEU A 138 12.48 8.84 -3.04
CA LEU A 138 12.41 7.74 -4.01
C LEU A 138 13.86 7.29 -4.18
N GLU A 139 14.20 6.10 -3.68
CA GLU A 139 15.45 5.49 -4.07
C GLU A 139 15.50 5.55 -5.60
N LYS A 140 16.44 6.34 -6.12
CA LYS A 140 16.81 6.25 -7.54
C LYS A 140 17.21 4.80 -7.68
N GLU A 141 16.40 4.05 -8.42
CA GLU A 141 16.54 2.61 -8.66
C GLU A 141 17.97 2.21 -8.34
N HIS A 142 18.20 1.61 -7.16
CA HIS A 142 19.45 0.91 -6.99
C HIS A 142 19.40 -0.08 -8.15
N HIS A 143 20.20 0.20 -9.18
CA HIS A 143 20.58 -0.75 -10.21
C HIS A 143 21.40 -1.81 -9.47
N GLY A 144 20.79 -2.49 -8.49
CA GLY A 144 21.21 -3.78 -8.02
C GLY A 144 21.35 -4.56 -9.31
N LYS A 145 22.59 -4.95 -9.60
CA LYS A 145 23.01 -5.67 -10.80
C LYS A 145 21.82 -6.40 -11.35
N LYS A 146 21.31 -5.97 -12.51
CA LYS A 146 20.18 -6.59 -13.21
C LYS A 146 20.45 -8.08 -13.11
N ALA A 147 19.76 -8.77 -12.20
CA ALA A 147 20.17 -10.11 -11.84
C ALA A 147 20.11 -10.88 -13.15
N GLU A 148 21.22 -11.52 -13.52
CA GLU A 148 21.34 -12.19 -14.80
C GLU A 148 20.33 -13.33 -14.80
N HIS A 149 19.11 -13.01 -15.23
CA HIS A 149 17.98 -13.91 -15.13
C HIS A 149 18.16 -14.93 -16.23
N HIS A 150 18.62 -16.10 -15.82
CA HIS A 150 18.64 -17.26 -16.69
C HIS A 150 17.20 -17.52 -17.15
N PRO A 151 16.98 -17.85 -18.43
CA PRO A 151 15.67 -18.23 -18.93
C PRO A 151 15.06 -19.30 -18.03
N VAL A 152 13.82 -19.08 -17.60
CA VAL A 152 13.07 -20.10 -16.86
C VAL A 152 12.70 -21.18 -17.85
N GLU A 153 13.09 -22.43 -17.57
CA GLU A 153 12.68 -23.58 -18.39
C GLU A 153 11.15 -23.71 -18.36
N HIS A 154 10.55 -24.04 -19.50
CA HIS A 154 9.10 -24.02 -19.66
C HIS A 154 8.34 -24.84 -18.60
N TRP A 155 8.86 -26.02 -18.24
CA TRP A 155 8.25 -26.87 -17.21
C TRP A 155 8.24 -26.24 -15.80
N LYS A 156 9.07 -25.23 -15.54
CA LYS A 156 9.11 -24.47 -14.27
C LYS A 156 8.14 -23.30 -14.26
N GLU A 157 7.62 -22.85 -15.40
CA GLU A 157 6.84 -21.61 -15.51
C GLU A 157 5.61 -21.60 -14.59
N ALA A 158 4.85 -22.70 -14.55
CA ALA A 158 3.69 -22.83 -13.67
C ALA A 158 4.06 -22.71 -12.18
N PHE A 159 5.17 -23.32 -11.76
CA PHE A 159 5.65 -23.23 -10.38
C PHE A 159 6.14 -21.83 -10.03
N VAL A 160 6.89 -21.18 -10.94
CA VAL A 160 7.38 -19.81 -10.74
C VAL A 160 6.21 -18.83 -10.69
N CYS A 161 5.19 -19.05 -11.53
CA CYS A 161 3.95 -18.29 -11.53
C CYS A 161 3.24 -18.38 -10.17
N GLN A 162 2.93 -19.59 -9.73
CA GLN A 162 2.26 -19.84 -8.45
C GLN A 162 3.04 -19.24 -7.28
N TYR A 163 4.33 -19.52 -7.19
CA TYR A 163 5.19 -19.00 -6.13
C TYR A 163 5.18 -17.46 -6.10
N THR A 164 5.33 -16.81 -7.25
CA THR A 164 5.37 -15.35 -7.30
C THR A 164 4.04 -14.73 -6.87
N LEU A 165 2.91 -15.31 -7.31
CA LEU A 165 1.57 -14.82 -6.95
C LEU A 165 1.23 -15.06 -5.47
N GLU A 166 1.63 -16.19 -4.88
CA GLU A 166 1.46 -16.46 -3.45
C GLU A 166 2.24 -15.48 -2.57
N ARG A 167 3.48 -15.16 -2.98
CA ARG A 167 4.33 -14.22 -2.26
C ARG A 167 3.83 -12.78 -2.42
N LEU A 168 3.36 -12.41 -3.61
CA LEU A 168 2.68 -11.14 -3.85
C LEU A 168 1.42 -11.00 -2.99
N PHE A 169 0.61 -12.06 -2.89
CA PHE A 169 -0.56 -12.06 -2.00
C PHE A 169 -0.14 -11.84 -0.54
N SER A 170 0.86 -12.56 -0.05
CA SER A 170 1.39 -12.38 1.31
C SER A 170 1.86 -10.94 1.58
N PHE A 171 2.62 -10.36 0.65
CA PHE A 171 3.06 -8.97 0.71
C PHE A 171 1.88 -7.97 0.70
N SER A 172 0.86 -8.23 -0.13
CA SER A 172 -0.31 -7.36 -0.26
C SER A 172 -1.14 -7.29 1.02
N ILE A 173 -1.21 -8.39 1.80
CA ILE A 173 -1.86 -8.39 3.11
C ILE A 173 -1.16 -7.44 4.07
N LEU A 174 0.17 -7.52 4.16
CA LEU A 174 0.95 -6.65 5.05
C LEU A 174 0.79 -5.18 4.65
N THR A 175 0.90 -4.89 3.35
CA THR A 175 0.74 -3.54 2.83
C THR A 175 -0.65 -2.98 3.12
N ALA A 176 -1.71 -3.75 2.86
CA ALA A 176 -3.08 -3.32 3.14
C ALA A 176 -3.33 -3.06 4.63
N ARG A 177 -2.65 -3.80 5.53
CA ARG A 177 -2.74 -3.57 6.99
C ARG A 177 -2.05 -2.29 7.43
N VAL A 178 -0.88 -1.98 6.87
CA VAL A 178 -0.16 -0.74 7.18
C VAL A 178 -0.99 0.50 6.84
N PHE A 179 -1.76 0.46 5.75
CA PHE A 179 -2.57 1.59 5.29
C PHE A 179 -4.07 1.51 5.63
N ALA A 180 -4.49 0.48 6.38
CA ALA A 180 -5.89 0.32 6.77
C ALA A 180 -6.42 1.51 7.57
N ALA A 181 -7.73 1.73 7.54
CA ALA A 181 -8.36 2.78 8.34
C ALA A 181 -8.37 2.38 9.84
N GLY A 182 -8.00 3.34 10.70
CA GLY A 182 -7.81 3.15 12.15
C GLY A 182 -6.34 3.30 12.54
N ASP A 183 -6.05 3.86 13.72
CA ASP A 183 -4.67 3.86 14.26
C ASP A 183 -4.38 2.42 14.76
N PRO A 184 -3.44 1.67 14.12
CA PRO A 184 -3.14 0.30 14.51
C PRO A 184 -2.67 0.14 15.96
N ALA A 185 -2.25 1.24 16.60
CA ALA A 185 -1.87 1.28 18.00
C ALA A 185 -2.85 2.10 18.87
N GLN A 186 -4.03 2.46 18.36
CA GLN A 186 -5.25 2.79 19.14
C GLN A 186 -6.32 1.68 19.05
N HIS A 187 -5.96 0.48 18.59
CA HIS A 187 -6.59 -0.70 19.18
C HIS A 187 -6.23 -0.67 20.67
N SER A 188 -7.06 0.00 21.47
CA SER A 188 -7.02 -0.06 22.92
C SER A 188 -6.87 -1.52 23.35
N GLU A 189 -6.08 -1.76 24.39
CA GLU A 189 -6.08 -2.99 25.17
C GLU A 189 -7.51 -3.30 25.66
N GLY A 190 -8.34 -3.87 24.81
CA GLY A 190 -9.77 -4.04 25.05
C GLY A 190 -10.45 -4.38 23.73
N SER A 191 -10.68 -5.64 23.37
CA SER A 191 -10.82 -6.85 24.17
C SER A 191 -9.80 -7.89 23.74
N SER A 192 -8.83 -8.18 24.60
CA SER A 192 -8.29 -9.54 24.65
C SER A 192 -9.42 -10.44 25.17
N HIS A 193 -10.36 -10.83 24.30
CA HIS A 193 -10.96 -12.13 24.46
C HIS A 193 -9.81 -13.12 24.32
N ARG A 194 -9.23 -13.48 25.47
CA ARG A 194 -8.46 -14.70 25.60
C ARG A 194 -9.28 -15.77 24.89
N CYS A 195 -8.70 -16.41 23.88
CA CYS A 195 -9.20 -17.68 23.42
C CYS A 195 -9.16 -18.61 24.64
N SER A 196 -10.32 -18.77 25.27
CA SER A 196 -10.60 -19.83 26.23
C SER A 196 -10.81 -21.13 25.48
#